data_AF-A0A9X5H4V7-F1
#
_entry.id   AF-A0A9X5H4V7-F1
#
_cell.length_a   1.000
_cell.length_b   1.000
_cell.length_c   1.000
_cell.angle_alpha   90.00
_cell.angle_beta   90.00
_cell.angle_gamma   90.00
#
_symmetry.space_group_name_H-M   'P 1'
#
loop_
_entity.id
_entity.type
_entity.pdbx_description
1 polymer ?
#
loop_
_entity_poly.entity_id
_entity_poly.type
_entity_poly.pdbx_seq_one_letter_code
_entity_poly.pdbx_strand_id
1 'polypeptide(L)'
;MVRDLDVVERQLEMGMVKTITTGNILNYVELLFSPNIKSQYYFNQGKNLIQHCVKDCDLGVEGYNCNINKRVLRDVIINLNTLYNQLEDDPEDTVKGDKCL
;
A
#
# COMPACT_ATOMS: atom_id res chain seq x y z
N MET A 1 19.03 22.48 -20.49
CA MET A 1 17.61 22.09 -20.39
C MET A 1 17.55 20.83 -19.54
N VAL A 2 16.84 20.92 -18.41
CA VAL A 2 16.71 19.83 -17.43
C VAL A 2 15.94 18.68 -18.07
N ARG A 3 16.39 17.47 -17.80
CA ARG A 3 16.01 16.20 -18.43
C ARG A 3 14.53 15.87 -18.16
N ASP A 4 13.79 15.65 -19.25
CA ASP A 4 12.44 15.08 -19.27
C ASP A 4 12.51 13.55 -19.07
N LEU A 5 13.10 13.13 -17.95
CA LEU A 5 13.29 11.73 -17.56
C LEU A 5 12.85 11.57 -16.11
N ASP A 6 11.55 11.47 -15.83
CA ASP A 6 11.06 10.80 -14.59
C ASP A 6 9.52 10.61 -14.51
N VAL A 7 8.73 11.01 -15.51
CA VAL A 7 7.25 10.91 -15.39
C VAL A 7 6.71 9.56 -15.89
N VAL A 8 7.43 8.87 -16.78
CA VAL A 8 7.00 7.60 -17.37
C VAL A 8 7.50 6.37 -16.58
N GLU A 9 8.59 6.49 -15.82
CA GLU A 9 9.30 5.32 -15.24
C GLU A 9 8.84 4.87 -13.84
N ARG A 10 7.77 5.44 -13.28
CA ARG A 10 7.25 5.03 -11.95
C ARG A 10 5.80 4.60 -11.98
N GLN A 11 5.43 3.83 -12.99
CA GLN A 11 4.19 3.08 -12.95
C GLN A 11 4.36 1.94 -11.95
N LEU A 12 3.46 1.87 -10.95
CA LEU A 12 3.42 0.74 -10.05
C LEU A 12 3.12 -0.53 -10.87
N GLU A 13 3.76 -1.64 -10.54
CA GLU A 13 3.35 -2.95 -11.05
C GLU A 13 2.25 -3.53 -10.14
N MET A 14 1.48 -4.48 -10.66
CA MET A 14 0.43 -5.13 -9.87
C MET A 14 1.03 -5.78 -8.63
N GLY A 15 0.37 -5.59 -7.48
CA GLY A 15 0.87 -6.07 -6.20
C GLY A 15 1.90 -5.15 -5.53
N MET A 16 2.41 -4.12 -6.21
CA MET A 16 3.32 -3.15 -5.58
C MET A 16 2.57 -2.20 -4.65
N VAL A 17 3.24 -1.87 -3.54
CA VAL A 17 2.78 -0.89 -2.56
C VAL A 17 3.61 0.40 -2.68
N LYS A 18 2.93 1.52 -2.84
CA LYS A 18 3.48 2.87 -2.80
C LYS A 18 3.14 3.53 -1.48
N THR A 19 4.13 4.16 -0.86
CA THR A 19 3.93 4.97 0.35
C THR A 19 4.42 6.40 0.14
N ILE A 20 3.74 7.38 0.72
CA ILE A 20 4.22 8.78 0.77
C ILE A 20 4.42 9.15 2.23
N THR A 21 5.62 9.59 2.55
CA THR A 21 6.05 9.96 3.91
C THR A 21 6.61 11.37 3.91
N THR A 22 6.32 12.16 4.95
CA THR A 22 6.94 13.48 5.17
C THR A 22 7.63 13.47 6.53
N GLY A 23 8.96 13.49 6.54
CA GLY A 23 9.75 13.25 7.74
C GLY A 23 9.45 11.85 8.30
N ASN A 24 8.88 11.79 9.50
CA ASN A 24 8.52 10.55 10.18
C ASN A 24 7.02 10.21 10.11
N ILE A 25 6.24 10.96 9.31
CA ILE A 25 4.79 10.79 9.21
C ILE A 25 4.45 10.07 7.90
N LEU A 26 3.85 8.88 8.02
CA LEU A 26 3.26 8.18 6.88
C LEU A 26 1.93 8.84 6.50
N ASN A 27 1.88 9.48 5.34
CA ASN A 27 0.72 10.23 4.89
C ASN A 27 -0.23 9.38 4.05
N TYR A 28 0.32 8.40 3.32
CA TYR A 28 -0.39 7.70 2.26
C TYR A 28 0.16 6.29 2.03
N VAL A 29 -0.73 5.34 1.79
CA VAL A 29 -0.42 3.98 1.32
C VAL A 29 -1.33 3.66 0.13
N GLU A 30 -0.77 3.14 -0.94
CA GLU A 30 -1.49 2.71 -2.14
C GLU A 30 -1.00 1.35 -2.60
N LEU A 31 -1.92 0.42 -2.82
CA LEU A 31 -1.68 -0.86 -3.47
C LEU A 31 -2.28 -0.80 -4.88
N LEU A 32 -1.49 -1.13 -5.90
CA LEU A 32 -2.03 -1.37 -7.23
C LEU A 32 -2.66 -2.77 -7.27
N PHE A 33 -3.99 -2.82 -7.17
CA PHE A 33 -4.77 -4.05 -7.06
C PHE A 33 -5.01 -4.71 -8.42
N SER A 34 -5.20 -3.91 -9.46
CA SER A 34 -5.25 -4.33 -10.87
C SER A 34 -4.68 -3.19 -11.74
N PRO A 35 -4.52 -3.35 -13.07
CA PRO A 35 -3.93 -2.31 -13.92
C PRO A 35 -4.58 -0.93 -13.74
N ASN A 36 -5.90 -0.90 -13.47
CA ASN A 36 -6.67 0.34 -13.35
C ASN A 36 -7.31 0.53 -11.96
N ILE A 37 -7.13 -0.40 -11.01
CA ILE A 37 -7.74 -0.30 -9.67
C ILE A 37 -6.68 -0.13 -8.60
N LYS A 38 -6.83 0.92 -7.78
CA LYS A 38 -5.93 1.27 -6.68
C LYS A 38 -6.67 1.25 -5.36
N SER A 39 -6.13 0.55 -4.36
CA SER A 39 -6.60 0.61 -2.98
C SER A 39 -5.75 1.59 -2.19
N GLN A 40 -6.36 2.64 -1.66
CA GLN A 40 -5.66 3.77 -1.06
C GLN A 40 -6.08 3.95 0.41
N TYR A 41 -5.11 4.28 1.26
CA TYR A 41 -5.29 4.64 2.65
C TYR A 41 -4.61 5.98 2.93
N TYR A 42 -5.33 6.91 3.55
CA TYR A 42 -4.75 8.19 3.99
C TYR A 42 -5.40 8.70 5.26
N PHE A 43 -4.62 9.44 6.06
CA PHE A 43 -5.11 10.01 7.31
C PHE A 43 -5.91 11.29 7.05
N ASN A 44 -7.19 11.28 7.44
CA ASN A 44 -8.03 12.46 7.44
C ASN A 44 -7.90 13.17 8.78
N GLN A 45 -7.02 14.18 8.83
CA GLN A 45 -6.75 14.95 10.04
C GLN A 45 -8.00 15.62 10.63
N GLY A 46 -8.92 16.10 9.78
CA GLY A 46 -10.13 16.78 10.23
C GLY A 46 -11.13 15.86 10.94
N LYS A 47 -11.08 14.55 10.66
CA LYS A 47 -11.98 13.56 11.27
C LYS A 47 -11.29 12.61 12.25
N ASN A 48 -9.96 12.63 12.32
CA ASN A 48 -9.15 11.66 13.06
C ASN A 48 -9.49 10.20 12.67
N LEU A 49 -9.60 9.94 11.37
CA LEU A 49 -9.93 8.64 10.79
C LEU A 49 -8.96 8.34 9.65
N ILE A 50 -8.73 7.07 9.36
CA ILE A 50 -8.14 6.66 8.08
C ILE A 50 -9.28 6.57 7.08
N GLN A 51 -9.17 7.29 5.97
CA GLN A 51 -10.06 7.07 4.83
C GLN A 51 -9.43 5.97 3.98
N HIS A 52 -10.19 4.89 3.79
CA HIS A 52 -9.91 3.87 2.78
C HIS A 52 -10.78 4.13 1.56
N CYS A 53 -10.20 3.94 0.38
CA CYS A 53 -10.91 4.09 -0.89
C CYS A 53 -10.30 3.13 -1.92
N VAL A 54 -11.15 2.37 -2.60
CA VAL A 54 -10.80 1.70 -3.84
C VAL A 54 -11.22 2.63 -4.97
N LYS A 55 -10.24 3.09 -5.75
CA LYS A 55 -10.47 3.94 -6.91
C LYS A 55 -10.19 3.16 -8.17
N ASP A 56 -11.13 3.24 -9.10
CA ASP A 56 -10.88 2.90 -10.49
C ASP A 56 -10.37 4.16 -11.20
N CYS A 57 -9.22 4.04 -11.88
CA CYS A 57 -8.63 5.15 -12.64
C CYS A 57 -9.48 5.55 -13.87
N ASP A 58 -10.36 4.67 -14.35
CA ASP A 58 -11.15 4.87 -15.56
C ASP A 58 -12.66 4.99 -15.30
N LEU A 59 -13.20 4.27 -14.30
CA LEU A 59 -14.65 4.06 -14.17
C LEU A 59 -15.34 4.79 -13.00
N GLY A 60 -14.60 5.55 -12.19
CA GLY A 60 -15.21 6.38 -11.14
C GLY A 60 -16.07 5.58 -10.15
N VAL A 61 -15.65 4.36 -9.81
CA VAL A 61 -16.44 3.41 -9.01
C VAL A 61 -16.78 4.02 -7.64
N GLU A 62 -18.04 4.40 -7.46
CA GLU A 62 -18.59 4.86 -6.20
C GLU A 62 -18.98 3.66 -5.31
N GLY A 63 -18.80 3.79 -4.00
CA GLY A 63 -19.28 2.80 -3.02
C GLY A 63 -18.20 1.97 -2.31
N TYR A 64 -16.94 2.00 -2.77
CA TYR A 64 -15.82 1.34 -2.08
C TYR A 64 -14.97 2.34 -1.30
N ASN A 65 -15.62 3.23 -0.55
CA ASN A 65 -14.98 4.19 0.33
C ASN A 65 -15.52 4.03 1.76
N CYS A 66 -14.62 3.93 2.74
CA CYS A 66 -15.02 3.85 4.14
C CYS A 66 -14.07 4.63 5.04
N ASN A 67 -14.62 5.14 6.15
CA ASN A 67 -13.83 5.74 7.20
C ASN A 67 -13.54 4.68 8.26
N ILE A 68 -12.26 4.42 8.49
CA ILE A 68 -11.76 3.44 9.44
C ILE A 68 -11.27 4.19 10.68
N ASN A 69 -11.87 3.89 11.82
CA ASN A 69 -11.41 4.42 13.11
C ASN A 69 -10.26 3.58 13.68
N LYS A 70 -9.59 4.12 14.71
CA LYS A 70 -8.43 3.48 15.34
C LYS A 70 -8.68 2.04 15.81
N ARG A 71 -9.87 1.73 16.32
CA ARG A 71 -10.23 0.37 16.78
C ARG A 71 -10.29 -0.59 15.61
N VAL A 72 -11.07 -0.25 14.58
CA VAL A 72 -11.22 -1.10 13.39
C VAL A 72 -9.87 -1.28 12.67
N LEU A 73 -9.06 -0.21 12.57
CA LEU A 73 -7.72 -0.30 11.97
C LEU A 73 -6.82 -1.27 12.75
N ARG A 74 -6.86 -1.21 14.09
CA ARG A 74 -6.11 -2.16 14.94
C ARG A 74 -6.53 -3.59 14.66
N ASP A 75 -7.84 -3.85 14.59
CA ASP A 75 -8.37 -5.19 14.35
C ASP A 75 -7.95 -5.70 12.96
N VAL A 76 -7.99 -4.84 11.94
CA VAL A 76 -7.48 -5.16 10.59
C VAL A 76 -6.00 -5.52 10.63
N ILE A 77 -5.16 -4.69 11.27
CA ILE A 77 -3.71 -4.94 11.35
C ILE A 77 -3.41 -6.27 12.04
N ILE A 78 -4.08 -6.57 13.14
CA ILE A 78 -3.87 -7.84 13.87
C ILE A 78 -4.19 -9.02 12.96
N ASN A 79 -5.36 -9.00 12.31
CA ASN A 79 -5.79 -10.13 11.47
C ASN A 79 -4.97 -10.25 10.19
N LEU A 80 -4.55 -9.15 9.57
CA LEU A 80 -3.61 -9.17 8.45
C LEU A 80 -2.26 -9.74 8.86
N ASN A 81 -1.74 -9.39 10.04
CA ASN A 81 -0.51 -9.97 10.56
C ASN A 81 -0.66 -11.47 10.84
N THR A 82 -1.83 -11.92 11.33
CA THR A 82 -2.13 -13.34 11.47
C THR A 82 -2.12 -14.05 10.12
N LEU A 83 -2.71 -13.47 9.07
CA LEU A 83 -2.67 -14.04 7.71
C LEU A 83 -1.23 -14.06 7.15
N TYR A 84 -0.47 -12.99 7.35
CA TYR A 84 0.93 -12.90 6.94
C TYR A 84 1.76 -14.05 7.55
N ASN A 85 1.62 -14.30 8.85
CA ASN A 85 2.33 -15.38 9.53
C ASN A 85 1.86 -16.80 9.15
N GLN A 86 0.80 -16.95 8.35
CA GLN A 86 0.38 -18.24 7.79
C GLN A 86 1.06 -18.54 6.45
N LEU A 87 1.67 -17.52 5.82
CA LEU A 87 2.42 -17.71 4.58
C LEU A 87 3.74 -18.39 4.90
N GLU A 88 4.12 -19.36 4.07
CA GLU A 88 5.47 -19.90 4.09
C GLU A 88 6.41 -18.88 3.44
N ASP A 89 7.66 -18.83 3.91
CA ASP A 89 8.68 -18.00 3.26
C ASP A 89 8.88 -18.48 1.81
N ASP A 90 9.01 -17.55 0.87
CA ASP A 90 9.27 -17.92 -0.52
C ASP A 90 10.60 -18.70 -0.61
N PRO A 91 10.65 -19.79 -1.38
CA PRO A 91 11.87 -20.61 -1.49
C PRO A 91 13.06 -19.82 -2.05
N GLU A 92 12.83 -18.70 -2.75
CA GLU A 92 13.86 -17.83 -3.29
C GLU A 92 14.50 -16.88 -2.25
N ASP A 93 13.87 -16.65 -1.09
CA ASP A 93 14.41 -15.82 -0.01
C ASP A 93 15.37 -16.58 0.94
N THR A 94 15.46 -17.91 0.81
CA THR A 94 16.33 -18.76 1.67
C THR A 94 17.79 -18.86 1.20
N VAL A 95 18.18 -18.23 0.08
CA VAL A 95 19.57 -18.25 -0.41
C VAL A 95 20.32 -16.96 -0.07
N LYS A 96 20.72 -16.79 1.19
CA LYS A 96 21.87 -15.93 1.57
C LYS A 96 22.37 -16.24 2.99
N GLY A 97 22.80 -17.49 3.19
CA GLY A 97 23.43 -17.94 4.42
C GLY A 97 24.82 -18.56 4.27
N ASP A 98 25.33 -18.74 3.04
CA ASP A 98 26.57 -19.49 2.85
C ASP A 98 27.72 -18.66 2.26
N LYS A 99 28.73 -18.52 3.12
CA LYS A 99 30.17 -18.37 2.85
C LYS A 99 30.69 -16.97 2.52
N CYS A 100 31.10 -16.28 3.57
CA CYS A 100 32.44 -15.67 3.57
C CYS A 100 33.38 -16.64 4.30
N LEU A 101 34.24 -17.33 3.55
CA LEU A 101 35.55 -17.81 3.99
C LEU A 101 36.59 -16.80 3.52
#